data_AF-A0A3S5C2D0-F1
#
_entry.id   AF-A0A3S5C2D0-F1
#
_cell.length_a   1.000
_cell.length_b   1.000
_cell.length_c   1.000
_cell.angle_alpha   90.00
_cell.angle_beta   90.00
_cell.angle_gamma   90.00
#
_symmetry.space_group_name_H-M   'P 1'
#
loop_
_entity.id
_entity.type
_entity.pdbx_description
1 polymer ?
#
loop_
_entity_poly.entity_id
_entity_poly.type
_entity_poly.pdbx_seq_one_letter_code
_entity_poly.pdbx_strand_id
1 'polypeptide(L)'
;MGLILASNSPRRKAILQREGIAFTAISPNFEEEQIRRSKPEIYVMQLAYQKAMRVREQHPKDVILAADTVVVLGEEILGKPRDRKDAESMLSRLRGRTHRVLSGYCILGKEKYVDYEETRVHFPDFSDESMAAYLDRDLYADKAGAYGLQDITEFMVQIDGSYDNVVGLPVEAIRAHL
;
A
#
# COMPACT_ATOMS: atom_id res chain seq x y z
N MET A 1 14.29 -0.87 -23.33
CA MET A 1 13.22 -0.10 -22.67
C MET A 1 12.36 -1.11 -21.99
N GLY A 2 12.45 -1.21 -20.67
CA GLY A 2 11.68 -2.15 -19.86
C GLY A 2 10.85 -1.42 -18.80
N LEU A 3 9.93 -2.15 -18.17
CA LEU A 3 9.24 -1.68 -16.98
C LEU A 3 10.09 -1.98 -15.74
N ILE A 4 10.31 -0.97 -14.91
CA ILE A 4 10.95 -1.11 -13.61
C ILE A 4 9.92 -0.85 -12.51
N LEU A 5 9.71 -1.84 -11.63
CA LEU A 5 8.98 -1.64 -10.38
C LEU A 5 9.93 -1.07 -9.32
N ALA A 6 9.75 0.19 -8.97
CA ALA A 6 10.47 0.89 -7.90
C ALA A 6 9.92 0.48 -6.52
N SER A 7 10.03 -0.80 -6.15
CA SER A 7 9.52 -1.31 -4.88
C SER A 7 10.23 -2.56 -4.37
N ASN A 8 10.41 -2.63 -3.05
CA ASN A 8 10.82 -3.84 -2.34
C ASN A 8 9.65 -4.72 -1.89
N SER A 9 8.41 -4.25 -2.04
CA SER A 9 7.25 -4.99 -1.55
C SER A 9 7.10 -6.33 -2.29
N PRO A 10 7.16 -7.48 -1.59
CA PRO A 10 6.92 -8.77 -2.22
C PRO A 10 5.48 -8.87 -2.76
N ARG A 11 4.53 -8.20 -2.09
CA ARG A 11 3.11 -8.17 -2.49
C ARG A 11 2.93 -7.49 -3.86
N ARG A 12 3.56 -6.34 -4.08
CA ARG A 12 3.48 -5.62 -5.38
C ARG A 12 4.11 -6.42 -6.53
N LYS A 13 5.22 -7.10 -6.25
CA LYS A 13 5.86 -8.02 -7.21
C LYS A 13 4.93 -9.17 -7.57
N ALA A 14 4.31 -9.79 -6.56
CA ALA A 14 3.38 -10.91 -6.75
C ALA A 14 2.16 -10.49 -7.58
N ILE A 15 1.60 -9.29 -7.35
CA ILE A 15 0.48 -8.77 -8.17
C ILE A 15 0.89 -8.65 -9.64
N LEU A 16 2.00 -7.97 -9.95
CA LEU A 16 2.45 -7.82 -11.35
C LEU A 16 2.76 -9.16 -12.02
N GLN A 17 3.33 -10.12 -11.27
CA GLN A 17 3.62 -11.48 -11.76
C GLN A 17 2.33 -12.24 -12.07
N ARG A 18 1.34 -12.19 -11.17
CA ARG A 18 0.01 -12.80 -11.38
C ARG A 18 -0.66 -12.25 -12.63
N GLU A 19 -0.48 -10.95 -12.89
CA GLU A 19 -0.99 -10.27 -14.08
C GLU A 19 -0.17 -10.49 -15.36
N GLY A 20 0.92 -11.27 -15.32
CA GLY A 20 1.77 -11.55 -16.48
C GLY A 20 2.56 -10.35 -17.00
N ILE A 21 2.72 -9.29 -16.20
CA ILE A 21 3.44 -8.09 -16.58
C ILE A 21 4.94 -8.34 -16.37
N ALA A 22 5.75 -8.19 -17.41
CA ALA A 22 7.20 -8.32 -17.33
C ALA A 22 7.83 -7.06 -16.72
N PHE A 23 8.61 -7.19 -15.65
CA PHE A 23 9.28 -6.07 -14.99
C PHE A 23 10.62 -6.47 -14.35
N THR A 24 11.45 -5.47 -14.06
CA THR A 24 12.59 -5.58 -13.15
C THR A 24 12.27 -4.84 -11.86
N ALA A 25 12.54 -5.41 -10.69
CA ALA A 25 12.32 -4.72 -9.43
C ALA A 25 13.60 -4.04 -8.93
N ILE A 26 13.50 -2.76 -8.55
CA ILE A 26 14.60 -1.97 -7.99
C ILE A 26 14.13 -1.31 -6.70
N SER A 27 14.97 -1.35 -5.67
CA SER A 27 14.74 -0.65 -4.40
C SER A 27 14.89 0.87 -4.62
N PRO A 28 13.88 1.70 -4.32
CA PRO A 28 13.96 3.14 -4.56
C PRO A 28 14.91 3.94 -3.64
N ASN A 29 15.66 3.30 -2.72
CA ASN A 29 16.52 3.94 -1.70
C ASN A 29 15.96 5.29 -1.20
N PHE A 30 14.74 5.25 -0.66
CA PHE A 30 13.93 6.43 -0.34
C PHE A 30 13.44 6.36 1.11
N GLU A 31 13.65 7.45 1.84
CA GLU A 31 13.17 7.64 3.21
C GLU A 31 11.85 8.41 3.18
N GLU A 32 10.77 7.77 3.63
CA GLU A 32 9.40 8.32 3.58
C GLU A 32 9.23 9.57 4.49
N GLU A 33 10.10 9.72 5.49
CA GLU A 33 10.11 10.81 6.47
C GLU A 33 10.42 12.18 5.84
N GLN A 34 10.97 12.20 4.62
CA GLN A 34 11.28 13.42 3.88
C GLN A 34 10.03 14.12 3.32
N ILE A 35 8.86 13.47 3.35
CA ILE A 35 7.62 14.01 2.79
C ILE A 35 6.69 14.46 3.92
N ARG A 36 6.39 15.77 3.91
CA ARG A 36 5.44 16.34 4.85
C ARG A 36 4.05 15.74 4.62
N ARG A 37 3.48 15.16 5.68
CA ARG A 37 2.09 14.69 5.67
C ARG A 37 1.15 15.85 5.32
N SER A 38 0.32 15.62 4.32
CA SER A 38 -0.72 16.53 3.84
C SER A 38 -2.06 15.78 3.84
N LYS A 39 -3.01 16.13 2.96
CA LYS A 39 -4.20 15.30 2.77
C LYS A 39 -3.77 13.88 2.36
N PRO A 40 -4.37 12.81 2.89
CA PRO A 40 -3.91 11.44 2.65
C PRO A 40 -3.75 11.05 1.18
N GLU A 41 -4.64 11.53 0.32
CA GLU A 41 -4.63 11.32 -1.13
C GLU A 41 -3.40 11.98 -1.77
N ILE A 42 -3.13 13.23 -1.40
CA ILE A 42 -1.96 13.98 -1.89
C ILE A 42 -0.68 13.32 -1.38
N TYR A 43 -0.66 12.94 -0.10
CA TYR A 43 0.49 12.33 0.53
C TYR A 43 0.89 11.01 -0.15
N VAL A 44 -0.07 10.11 -0.40
CA VAL A 44 0.24 8.80 -1.00
C VAL A 44 0.70 8.95 -2.46
N MET A 45 0.14 9.89 -3.22
CA MET A 45 0.61 10.23 -4.56
C MET A 45 2.03 10.80 -4.55
N GLN A 46 2.35 11.69 -3.60
CA GLN A 46 3.69 12.24 -3.43
C GLN A 46 4.71 11.15 -3.14
N LEU A 47 4.40 10.22 -2.25
CA LEU A 47 5.29 9.10 -1.93
C LEU A 47 5.58 8.23 -3.15
N ALA A 48 4.54 7.86 -3.91
CA ALA A 48 4.69 7.08 -5.13
C ALA A 48 5.57 7.81 -6.16
N TYR A 49 5.29 9.10 -6.40
CA TYR A 49 6.07 9.91 -7.34
C TYR A 49 7.55 10.01 -6.94
N GLN A 50 7.84 10.25 -5.67
CA GLN A 50 9.23 10.38 -5.19
C GLN A 50 10.00 9.07 -5.31
N LYS A 51 9.36 7.93 -4.99
CA LYS A 51 9.94 6.59 -5.21
C LYS A 51 10.26 6.36 -6.69
N ALA A 52 9.37 6.74 -7.60
CA ALA A 52 9.61 6.63 -9.03
C ALA A 52 10.77 7.53 -9.49
N MET A 53 10.83 8.78 -9.01
CA MET A 53 11.88 9.74 -9.37
C MET A 53 13.29 9.26 -8.99
N ARG A 54 13.46 8.67 -7.80
CA ARG A 54 14.78 8.16 -7.37
C ARG A 54 15.32 7.06 -8.28
N VAL A 55 14.45 6.16 -8.73
CA VAL A 55 14.85 5.12 -9.69
C VAL A 55 15.04 5.70 -11.09
N ARG A 56 14.23 6.69 -11.47
CA ARG A 56 14.30 7.38 -12.76
C ARG A 56 15.65 8.04 -13.02
N GLU A 57 16.27 8.62 -11.99
CA GLU A 57 17.60 9.24 -12.07
C GLU A 57 18.68 8.25 -12.55
N GLN A 58 18.57 7.00 -12.12
CA GLN A 58 19.52 5.93 -12.48
C GLN A 58 19.11 5.20 -13.78
N HIS A 59 17.82 5.25 -14.13
CA HIS A 59 17.24 4.55 -15.28
C HIS A 59 16.44 5.52 -16.19
N PRO A 60 17.11 6.47 -16.86
CA PRO A 60 16.45 7.55 -17.61
C PRO A 60 15.71 7.10 -18.87
N LYS A 61 15.94 5.85 -19.33
CA LYS A 61 15.33 5.31 -20.55
C LYS A 61 14.15 4.38 -20.28
N ASP A 62 14.00 3.85 -19.07
CA ASP A 62 13.00 2.83 -18.75
C ASP A 62 11.66 3.43 -18.32
N VAL A 63 10.59 2.63 -18.23
CA VAL A 63 9.33 3.10 -17.62
C VAL A 63 9.39 2.72 -16.14
N ILE A 64 9.18 3.68 -15.25
CA ILE A 64 9.23 3.43 -13.80
C ILE A 64 7.81 3.37 -13.27
N LEU A 65 7.43 2.25 -12.66
CA LEU A 65 6.21 2.11 -11.87
C LEU A 65 6.58 2.14 -10.38
N ALA A 66 5.98 3.04 -9.63
CA ALA A 66 6.06 3.05 -8.17
C ALA A 66 4.66 3.11 -7.58
N ALA A 67 4.53 2.62 -6.35
CA ALA A 67 3.30 2.76 -5.58
C ALA A 67 3.62 2.90 -4.10
N ASP A 68 2.70 3.56 -3.39
CA ASP A 68 2.65 3.56 -1.95
C ASP A 68 1.23 3.31 -1.44
N THR A 69 1.08 2.84 -0.21
CA THR A 69 -0.21 2.45 0.35
C THR A 69 -0.31 2.89 1.80
N VAL A 70 -1.39 3.58 2.14
CA VAL A 70 -1.68 4.05 3.49
C VAL A 70 -3.08 3.62 3.93
N VAL A 71 -3.23 3.36 5.22
CA VAL A 71 -4.54 3.12 5.86
C VAL A 71 -4.97 4.42 6.53
N VAL A 72 -6.23 4.81 6.36
CA VAL A 72 -6.76 6.09 6.85
C VAL A 72 -8.05 5.86 7.63
N LEU A 73 -8.07 6.27 8.89
CA LEU A 73 -9.26 6.27 9.74
C LEU A 73 -9.71 7.71 9.99
N GLY A 74 -10.81 8.12 9.36
CA GLY A 74 -11.21 9.53 9.32
C GLY A 74 -10.21 10.34 8.49
N GLU A 75 -9.48 11.25 9.14
CA GLU A 75 -8.38 12.02 8.52
C GLU A 75 -6.99 11.52 8.93
N GLU A 76 -6.91 10.56 9.85
CA GLU A 76 -5.64 10.09 10.39
C GLU A 76 -5.04 8.97 9.54
N ILE A 77 -3.78 9.13 9.16
CA ILE A 77 -2.98 8.11 8.49
C ILE A 77 -2.36 7.16 9.53
N LEU A 78 -2.73 5.89 9.45
CA LEU A 78 -2.13 4.81 10.22
C LEU A 78 -0.94 4.25 9.45
N GLY A 79 0.26 4.54 9.96
CA GLY A 79 1.51 4.00 9.43
C GLY A 79 1.73 2.54 9.82
N LYS A 80 2.99 2.09 9.72
CA LYS A 80 3.40 0.80 10.27
C LYS A 80 3.44 0.88 11.80
N PRO A 81 3.02 -0.17 12.51
CA PRO A 81 3.13 -0.19 13.96
C PRO A 81 4.58 -0.25 14.39
N ARG A 82 4.92 0.44 15.50
CA ARG A 82 6.27 0.42 16.08
C ARG A 82 6.57 -0.88 16.81
N ASP A 83 5.55 -1.44 17.43
CA ASP A 83 5.60 -2.66 18.22
C ASP A 83 4.20 -3.30 18.26
N ARG A 84 4.10 -4.46 18.93
CA ARG A 84 2.84 -5.18 19.09
C ARG A 84 1.75 -4.35 19.77
N LYS A 85 2.10 -3.52 20.76
CA LYS A 85 1.13 -2.70 21.51
C LYS A 85 0.56 -1.60 20.61
N ASP A 86 1.39 -1.03 19.76
CA ASP A 86 0.99 -0.08 18.73
C ASP A 86 0.05 -0.75 17.70
N ALA A 87 0.37 -2.00 17.30
CA ALA A 87 -0.48 -2.79 16.41
C ALA A 87 -1.86 -3.09 17.04
N GLU A 88 -1.89 -3.52 18.30
CA GLU A 88 -3.12 -3.75 19.06
C GLU A 88 -3.98 -2.48 19.16
N SER A 89 -3.35 -1.34 19.43
CA SER A 89 -4.01 -0.04 19.46
C SER A 89 -4.62 0.32 18.09
N MET A 90 -3.87 0.12 16.99
CA MET A 90 -4.38 0.36 15.64
C MET A 90 -5.58 -0.54 15.33
N LEU A 91 -5.48 -1.85 15.55
CA LEU A 91 -6.56 -2.81 15.27
C LEU A 91 -7.80 -2.53 16.11
N SER A 92 -7.63 -2.20 17.39
CA SER A 92 -8.74 -1.82 18.29
C SER A 92 -9.49 -0.59 17.78
N ARG A 93 -8.81 0.36 17.15
CA ARG A 93 -9.44 1.55 16.55
C ARG A 93 -10.19 1.24 15.26
N LEU A 94 -9.75 0.22 14.51
CA LEU A 94 -10.39 -0.22 13.27
C LEU A 94 -11.58 -1.17 13.52
N ARG A 95 -11.62 -1.86 14.66
CA ARG A 95 -12.70 -2.78 15.05
C ARG A 95 -14.09 -2.13 14.91
N GLY A 96 -15.00 -2.85 14.25
CA GLY A 96 -16.38 -2.43 14.03
C GLY A 96 -16.53 -1.18 13.15
N ARG A 97 -15.49 -0.76 12.44
CA ARG A 97 -15.47 0.48 11.66
C ARG A 97 -15.07 0.24 10.22
N THR A 98 -15.48 1.19 9.40
CA THR A 98 -15.01 1.32 8.02
C THR A 98 -13.87 2.34 7.97
N HIS A 99 -12.77 1.96 7.35
CA HIS A 99 -11.63 2.81 7.05
C HIS A 99 -11.32 2.82 5.56
N ARG A 100 -10.46 3.74 5.13
CA ARG A 100 -10.04 3.88 3.74
C ARG A 100 -8.64 3.31 3.59
N VAL A 101 -8.40 2.59 2.51
CA VAL A 101 -7.07 2.20 2.06
C VAL A 101 -6.81 2.94 0.75
N LEU A 102 -5.78 3.79 0.78
CA LEU A 102 -5.39 4.57 -0.38
C LEU A 102 -4.08 4.01 -0.91
N SER A 103 -4.02 3.64 -2.18
CA SER A 103 -2.74 3.44 -2.86
C SER A 103 -2.52 4.49 -3.93
N GLY A 104 -1.49 5.30 -3.71
CA GLY A 104 -0.95 6.18 -4.73
C GLY A 104 -0.03 5.40 -5.65
N TYR A 105 -0.06 5.70 -6.93
CA TYR A 105 0.81 5.09 -7.92
C TYR A 105 1.33 6.13 -8.90
N CYS A 106 2.49 5.83 -9.47
CA CYS A 106 3.16 6.70 -10.42
C CYS A 106 3.78 5.86 -11.53
N ILE A 107 3.51 6.26 -12.78
CA ILE A 107 4.17 5.75 -13.98
C ILE A 107 4.99 6.90 -14.59
N LEU A 108 6.31 6.74 -14.61
CA LEU A 108 7.25 7.68 -15.22
C LEU A 108 7.87 7.08 -16.47
N GLY A 109 7.31 7.45 -17.61
CA GLY A 109 7.82 7.18 -18.95
C GLY A 109 8.16 8.47 -19.67
N LYS A 110 7.89 8.53 -20.98
CA LYS A 110 7.92 9.81 -21.73
C LYS A 110 6.93 10.81 -21.14
N GLU A 111 5.79 10.30 -20.70
CA GLU A 111 4.78 11.04 -19.96
C GLU A 111 4.83 10.65 -18.48
N LYS A 112 4.31 11.54 -17.64
CA LYS A 112 4.14 11.32 -16.21
C LYS A 112 2.66 11.09 -15.94
N TYR A 113 2.35 9.96 -15.32
CA TYR A 113 1.05 9.69 -14.72
C TYR A 113 1.22 9.49 -13.21
N VAL A 114 0.42 10.19 -12.40
CA VAL A 114 0.40 10.06 -10.94
C VAL A 114 -1.06 10.15 -10.52
N ASP A 115 -1.53 9.14 -9.81
CA ASP A 115 -2.89 9.10 -9.31
C ASP A 115 -2.98 8.21 -8.06
N TYR A 116 -4.19 8.03 -7.53
CA TYR A 116 -4.46 7.13 -6.43
C TYR A 116 -5.76 6.36 -6.64
N GLU A 117 -5.85 5.20 -6.00
CA GLU A 117 -7.09 4.46 -5.84
C GLU A 117 -7.49 4.39 -4.37
N GLU A 118 -8.79 4.47 -4.13
CA GLU A 118 -9.40 4.31 -2.82
C GLU A 118 -10.17 3.00 -2.73
N THR A 119 -10.09 2.35 -1.58
CA THR A 119 -10.95 1.22 -1.26
C THR A 119 -11.38 1.30 0.18
N ARG A 120 -12.69 1.13 0.42
CA ARG A 120 -13.24 1.11 1.77
C ARG A 120 -13.16 -0.31 2.30
N VAL A 121 -12.66 -0.44 3.52
CA VAL A 121 -12.50 -1.72 4.20
C VAL A 121 -13.27 -1.63 5.50
N HIS A 122 -14.17 -2.59 5.74
CA HIS A 122 -14.93 -2.68 6.97
C HIS A 122 -14.45 -3.89 7.77
N PHE A 123 -14.04 -3.62 9.00
CA PHE A 123 -13.76 -4.66 9.98
C PHE A 123 -15.02 -4.90 10.82
N PRO A 124 -15.38 -6.17 11.06
CA PRO A 124 -16.47 -6.48 11.97
C PRO A 124 -16.09 -6.10 13.40
N ASP A 125 -17.06 -6.16 14.31
CA ASP A 125 -16.78 -6.08 15.75
C ASP A 125 -16.19 -7.40 16.26
N PHE A 126 -14.95 -7.69 15.84
CA PHE A 126 -14.23 -8.92 16.20
C PHE A 126 -13.80 -8.90 17.68
N SER A 127 -13.63 -10.09 18.27
CA SER A 127 -13.29 -10.20 19.69
C SER A 127 -11.80 -9.95 19.97
N ASP A 128 -11.46 -9.72 21.23
CA ASP A 128 -10.07 -9.58 21.67
C ASP A 128 -9.25 -10.85 21.40
N GLU A 129 -9.87 -12.03 21.46
CA GLU A 129 -9.23 -13.30 21.12
C GLU A 129 -8.87 -13.38 19.63
N SER A 130 -9.77 -12.97 18.72
CA SER A 130 -9.47 -12.90 17.29
C SER A 130 -8.32 -11.92 17.00
N MET A 131 -8.29 -10.79 17.71
CA MET A 131 -7.22 -9.81 17.58
C MET A 131 -5.87 -10.38 18.06
N ALA A 132 -5.84 -11.00 19.23
CA ALA A 132 -4.64 -11.60 19.79
C ALA A 132 -4.11 -12.71 18.88
N ALA A 133 -4.99 -13.59 18.38
CA ALA A 133 -4.63 -14.65 17.44
C ALA A 133 -3.99 -14.11 16.15
N TYR A 134 -4.52 -13.01 15.59
CA TYR A 134 -3.91 -12.35 14.44
C TYR A 134 -2.52 -11.79 14.76
N LEU A 135 -2.38 -11.09 15.89
CA LEU A 135 -1.10 -10.50 16.33
C LEU A 135 -0.04 -11.56 16.68
N ASP A 136 -0.43 -12.73 17.18
CA ASP A 136 0.49 -13.84 17.50
C ASP A 136 1.21 -14.40 16.29
N ARG A 137 0.69 -14.16 15.09
CA ARG A 137 1.31 -14.58 13.83
C ARG A 137 2.42 -13.63 13.35
N ASP A 138 2.56 -12.47 13.99
CA ASP A 138 3.58 -11.44 13.69
C ASP A 138 3.59 -10.94 12.23
N LEU A 139 2.43 -11.02 11.57
CA LEU A 139 2.28 -10.61 10.17
C LEU A 139 1.95 -9.12 10.00
N TYR A 140 2.00 -8.31 11.05
CA TYR A 140 1.55 -6.90 11.00
C TYR A 140 2.69 -5.89 10.85
N ALA A 141 3.93 -6.26 11.21
CA ALA A 141 5.03 -5.32 11.46
C ALA A 141 5.38 -4.43 10.24
N ASP A 142 5.33 -4.99 9.02
CA ASP A 142 5.67 -4.27 7.79
C ASP A 142 4.47 -3.58 7.11
N LYS A 143 3.30 -3.58 7.75
CA LYS A 143 2.02 -3.21 7.11
C LYS A 143 1.37 -1.98 7.75
N ALA A 144 0.95 -1.05 6.89
CA ALA A 144 0.21 0.12 7.32
C ALA A 144 -1.13 -0.29 7.98
N GLY A 145 -1.51 0.37 9.07
CA GLY A 145 -2.70 0.00 9.84
C GLY A 145 -2.58 -1.32 10.60
N ALA A 146 -1.38 -1.90 10.66
CA ALA A 146 -1.07 -3.14 11.37
C ALA A 146 -1.86 -4.37 10.86
N TYR A 147 -2.27 -4.38 9.59
CA TYR A 147 -2.88 -5.57 9.01
C TYR A 147 -2.51 -5.82 7.55
N GLY A 148 -2.58 -7.09 7.16
CA GLY A 148 -2.55 -7.53 5.77
C GLY A 148 -3.84 -8.24 5.46
N LEU A 149 -4.62 -7.73 4.50
CA LEU A 149 -5.89 -8.33 4.12
C LEU A 149 -5.77 -9.81 3.70
N GLN A 150 -4.66 -10.17 3.05
CA GLN A 150 -4.33 -11.55 2.67
C GLN A 150 -4.07 -12.47 3.85
N ASP A 151 -3.68 -11.90 4.99
CA ASP A 151 -3.21 -12.63 6.15
C ASP A 151 -4.34 -12.84 7.17
N ILE A 152 -5.40 -12.03 7.15
CA ILE A 152 -6.49 -12.14 8.13
C ILE A 152 -7.32 -13.40 7.84
N THR A 153 -7.44 -14.25 8.85
CA THR A 153 -8.29 -15.46 8.84
C THR A 153 -9.24 -15.53 10.03
N GLU A 154 -9.00 -14.69 11.04
CA GLU A 154 -9.65 -14.70 12.35
C GLU A 154 -11.02 -14.02 12.32
N PHE A 155 -11.29 -13.21 11.30
CA PHE A 155 -12.55 -12.52 11.10
C PHE A 155 -12.78 -12.17 9.62
N MET A 156 -14.04 -12.04 9.22
CA MET A 156 -14.41 -11.72 7.84
C MET A 156 -14.33 -10.22 7.59
N VAL A 157 -13.44 -9.81 6.69
CA VAL A 157 -13.29 -8.41 6.27
C VAL A 157 -14.15 -8.14 5.04
N GLN A 158 -14.87 -7.03 5.03
CA GLN A 158 -15.64 -6.58 3.86
C GLN A 158 -14.89 -5.47 3.13
N ILE A 159 -15.01 -5.44 1.81
CA ILE A 159 -14.31 -4.51 0.93
C ILE A 159 -15.32 -3.93 -0.06
N ASP A 160 -15.28 -2.62 -0.21
CA ASP A 160 -15.96 -1.86 -1.26
C ASP A 160 -14.90 -1.11 -2.07
N GLY A 161 -14.54 -1.70 -3.21
CA GLY A 161 -13.44 -1.26 -4.08
C GLY A 161 -12.52 -2.41 -4.49
N SER A 162 -11.25 -2.09 -4.78
CA SER A 162 -10.28 -3.03 -5.35
C SER A 162 -9.51 -3.80 -4.28
N TYR A 163 -9.54 -5.13 -4.38
CA TYR A 163 -8.75 -6.01 -3.51
C TYR A 163 -7.24 -5.74 -3.65
N ASP A 164 -6.73 -5.65 -4.89
CA ASP A 164 -5.30 -5.44 -5.12
C ASP A 164 -4.84 -4.05 -4.69
N ASN A 165 -5.72 -3.04 -4.73
CA ASN A 165 -5.46 -1.75 -4.12
C ASN A 165 -5.19 -1.89 -2.62
N VAL A 166 -5.98 -2.69 -1.89
CA VAL A 166 -5.77 -2.94 -0.45
C VAL A 166 -4.46 -3.71 -0.20
N VAL A 167 -4.13 -4.68 -1.05
CA VAL A 167 -2.87 -5.43 -0.97
C VAL A 167 -1.66 -4.53 -1.25
N GLY A 168 -1.85 -3.50 -2.08
CA GLY A 168 -0.95 -2.37 -2.22
C GLY A 168 -0.54 -2.02 -3.65
N LEU A 169 -1.26 -2.51 -4.67
CA LEU A 169 -1.07 -2.10 -6.05
C LEU A 169 -2.41 -2.11 -6.83
N PRO A 170 -2.97 -0.95 -7.21
CA PRO A 170 -4.20 -0.88 -7.98
C PRO A 170 -3.96 -1.24 -9.45
N VAL A 171 -3.75 -2.53 -9.73
CA VAL A 171 -3.21 -2.99 -11.01
C VAL A 171 -4.14 -2.75 -12.19
N GLU A 172 -5.46 -2.75 -11.97
CA GLU A 172 -6.46 -2.45 -13.01
C GLU A 172 -6.32 -0.99 -13.49
N ALA A 173 -6.23 -0.04 -12.56
CA ALA A 173 -6.01 1.36 -12.88
C ALA A 173 -4.64 1.59 -13.55
N ILE A 174 -3.60 0.94 -13.03
CA ILE A 174 -2.23 1.02 -13.59
C ILE A 174 -2.18 0.49 -15.02
N ARG A 175 -2.87 -0.63 -15.33
CA ARG A 175 -2.83 -1.27 -16.66
C ARG A 175 -3.33 -0.36 -17.77
N ALA A 176 -4.25 0.57 -17.48
CA ALA A 176 -4.74 1.52 -18.47
C ALA A 176 -3.66 2.51 -18.96
N HIS A 177 -2.52 2.59 -18.26
CA HIS A 177 -1.47 3.57 -18.47
C HIS A 177 -0.06 2.97 -18.68
N LEU A 178 0.06 1.63 -18.71
CA LEU A 178 1.29 0.90 -19.06
C LEU A 178 1.35 0.56 -20.55
#